data_AF-A0A8F9RSW8-F1
#
_entry.id   AF-A0A8F9RSW8-F1
#
_cell.length_a   1.000
_cell.length_b   1.000
_cell.length_c   1.000
_cell.angle_alpha   90.00
_cell.angle_beta   90.00
_cell.angle_gamma   90.00
#
_symmetry.space_group_name_H-M   'P 1'
#
loop_
_entity.id
_entity.type
_entity.pdbx_description
1 polymer ?
#
loop_
_entity_poly.entity_id
_entity_poly.type
_entity_poly.pdbx_seq_one_letter_code
_entity_poly.pdbx_strand_id
1 'polypeptide(L)'
;LITLLLLAAGAPLLTLAHFFWNHFFRKDNLTYFCQILPLLSTAGTISMCFDFSEQFDASESIVLIPLPTRSMLLMISAHDSIAMYLAIEPQSLCFYVIAASKRKSEFSTEAGSKYLILGAFSSGILLFG
;
A
#
# COMPACT_ATOMS: atom_id res chain seq x y z
N LEU A 1 14.00 28.69 26.17
CA LEU A 1 14.15 27.43 26.95
C LEU A 1 13.26 26.31 26.39
N ILE A 2 11.94 26.50 26.25
CA ILE A 2 11.00 25.49 25.69
C ILE A 2 11.31 25.13 24.22
N THR A 3 11.60 26.12 23.36
CA THR A 3 11.98 25.87 21.96
C THR A 3 13.31 25.14 21.80
N LEU A 4 14.26 25.39 22.71
CA LEU A 4 15.59 24.75 22.71
C LEU A 4 15.51 23.32 23.26
N LEU A 5 14.60 23.05 24.22
CA LEU A 5 14.28 21.71 24.71
C LEU A 5 13.53 20.88 23.65
N LEU A 6 12.65 21.51 22.86
CA LEU A 6 11.92 20.86 21.76
C LEU A 6 12.86 20.53 20.58
N LEU A 7 13.86 21.39 20.30
CA LEU A 7 14.91 21.12 19.31
C LEU A 7 15.90 20.04 19.78
N ALA A 8 16.27 20.05 21.06
CA ALA A 8 17.12 19.04 21.69
C ALA A 8 16.42 17.68 21.83
N ALA A 9 15.09 17.64 21.93
CA ALA A 9 14.28 16.43 21.82
C ALA A 9 14.00 16.02 20.36
N GLY A 10 13.99 16.98 19.43
CA GLY A 10 13.83 16.73 17.99
C GLY A 10 15.06 16.11 17.33
N ALA A 11 16.27 16.48 17.77
CA ALA A 11 17.53 15.89 17.27
C ALA A 11 17.64 14.36 17.49
N PRO A 12 17.38 13.80 18.69
CA PRO A 12 17.36 12.35 18.90
C PRO A 12 16.19 11.67 18.18
N LEU A 13 15.06 12.36 17.99
CA LEU A 13 13.95 11.84 17.20
C LEU A 13 14.34 11.70 15.71
N LEU A 14 15.08 12.67 15.17
CA LEU A 14 15.52 12.65 13.78
C LEU A 14 16.59 11.59 13.53
N THR A 15 17.52 11.39 14.47
CA THR A 15 18.51 10.31 14.38
C THR A 15 17.87 8.93 14.54
N LEU A 16 16.87 8.80 15.42
CA LEU A 16 16.08 7.56 15.54
C LEU A 16 15.27 7.29 14.26
N ALA A 17 14.68 8.32 13.66
CA ALA A 17 13.96 8.19 12.39
C ALA A 17 14.90 7.80 11.25
N HIS A 18 16.10 8.37 11.20
CA HIS A 18 17.12 8.01 10.22
C HIS A 18 17.64 6.58 10.43
N PHE A 19 17.81 6.15 11.69
CA PHE A 19 18.16 4.77 12.04
C PHE A 19 17.06 3.79 11.62
N PHE A 20 15.79 4.12 11.90
CA PHE A 20 14.64 3.33 11.48
C PHE A 20 14.54 3.25 9.96
N TRP A 21 14.72 4.37 9.25
CA TRP A 21 14.71 4.38 7.80
C TRP A 21 15.84 3.52 7.23
N ASN A 22 17.07 3.64 7.73
CA ASN A 22 18.19 2.83 7.23
C ASN A 22 18.02 1.34 7.49
N HIS A 23 17.40 0.94 8.61
CA HIS A 23 17.19 -0.47 8.93
C HIS A 23 16.01 -1.09 8.18
N PHE A 24 14.89 -0.38 8.08
CA PHE A 24 13.66 -0.92 7.51
C PHE A 24 13.50 -0.60 6.02
N PHE A 25 13.99 0.55 5.55
CA PHE A 25 13.75 1.06 4.19
C PHE A 25 15.02 1.54 3.47
N ARG A 26 15.57 0.73 2.57
CA ARG A 26 16.73 1.13 1.77
C ARG A 26 16.30 1.65 0.40
N LYS A 27 16.71 2.88 0.07
CA LYS A 27 16.47 3.51 -1.24
C LYS A 27 17.75 3.51 -2.07
N ASP A 28 17.88 2.51 -2.93
CA ASP A 28 18.95 2.41 -3.93
C ASP A 28 18.45 2.84 -5.32
N ASN A 29 19.36 3.05 -6.28
CA ASN A 29 18.97 3.36 -7.67
C ASN A 29 18.05 2.29 -8.29
N LEU A 30 18.23 1.02 -7.90
CA LEU A 30 17.34 -0.07 -8.31
C LEU A 30 15.93 0.11 -7.72
N THR A 31 15.83 0.46 -6.44
CA THR A 31 14.55 0.75 -5.78
C THR A 31 13.81 1.87 -6.51
N TYR A 32 14.52 2.95 -6.86
CA TYR A 32 13.94 4.06 -7.63
C TYR A 32 13.42 3.60 -9.00
N PHE A 33 14.21 2.79 -9.72
CA PHE A 33 13.79 2.27 -11.01
C PHE A 33 12.54 1.37 -10.90
N CYS A 34 12.51 0.48 -9.90
CA CYS A 34 11.36 -0.39 -9.65
C CYS A 34 10.12 0.38 -9.22
N GLN A 35 10.24 1.52 -8.53
CA GLN A 35 9.11 2.36 -8.11
C GLN A 35 8.41 3.10 -9.26
N ILE A 36 9.11 3.31 -10.39
CA ILE A 36 8.50 3.94 -11.58
C ILE A 36 7.42 3.02 -12.18
N LEU A 37 7.62 1.71 -12.16
CA LEU A 37 6.70 0.71 -12.72
C LEU A 37 5.29 0.75 -12.08
N PRO A 38 5.10 0.64 -10.75
CA PRO A 38 3.78 0.70 -10.15
C PRO A 38 3.12 2.07 -10.32
N LEU A 39 3.90 3.17 -10.33
CA LEU A 39 3.37 4.51 -10.62
C LEU A 39 2.80 4.58 -12.04
N LEU A 40 3.52 4.06 -13.04
CA LEU A 40 3.05 4.01 -14.42
C LEU A 40 1.80 3.12 -14.55
N SER A 41 1.80 1.97 -13.87
CA SER A 41 0.65 1.05 -13.87
C SER A 41 -0.60 1.71 -13.26
N THR A 42 -0.43 2.43 -12.15
CA THR A 42 -1.54 3.11 -11.45
C THR A 42 -2.12 4.21 -12.32
N ALA A 43 -1.26 4.99 -13.00
CA ALA A 43 -1.70 6.00 -13.96
C ALA A 43 -2.52 5.36 -15.10
N GLY A 44 -2.07 4.22 -15.63
CA GLY A 44 -2.79 3.46 -16.64
C GLY A 44 -4.16 2.96 -16.14
N THR A 45 -4.21 2.36 -14.95
CA THR A 45 -5.46 1.86 -14.35
C THR A 45 -6.46 2.99 -14.11
N ILE A 46 -6.02 4.12 -13.58
CA ILE A 46 -6.88 5.29 -13.37
C ILE A 46 -7.44 5.80 -14.70
N SER A 47 -6.59 5.88 -15.74
CA SER A 47 -7.04 6.27 -17.09
C SER A 47 -8.12 5.34 -17.64
N MET A 48 -7.98 4.03 -17.45
CA MET A 48 -9.00 3.05 -17.86
C MET A 48 -10.27 3.13 -16.99
N CYS A 49 -10.13 3.45 -15.71
CA CYS A 49 -11.26 3.58 -14.79
C CYS A 49 -12.16 4.78 -15.10
N PHE A 50 -11.61 5.87 -15.64
CA PHE A 50 -12.40 7.04 -16.03
C PHE A 50 -13.44 6.70 -17.11
N ASP A 51 -13.07 5.91 -18.11
CA ASP A 51 -14.00 5.45 -19.16
C ASP A 51 -15.09 4.51 -18.58
N PHE A 52 -14.70 3.67 -17.61
CA PHE A 52 -15.63 2.76 -16.94
C PHE A 52 -16.58 3.45 -15.95
N SER A 53 -16.17 4.59 -15.38
CA SER A 53 -16.97 5.34 -14.39
C SER A 53 -18.22 5.97 -14.98
N GLU A 54 -18.29 6.19 -16.29
CA GLU A 54 -19.50 6.72 -16.92
C GLU A 54 -20.64 5.69 -16.96
N GLN A 55 -20.32 4.39 -16.89
CA GLN A 55 -21.30 3.30 -16.97
C GLN A 55 -21.77 2.79 -15.61
N PHE A 56 -21.00 3.02 -14.54
CA PHE A 56 -21.31 2.56 -13.19
C PHE A 56 -20.96 3.67 -12.20
N ASP A 57 -21.80 3.88 -11.18
CA ASP A 57 -21.57 4.77 -10.03
C ASP A 57 -20.38 4.28 -9.16
N ALA A 58 -19.19 4.21 -9.75
CA ALA A 58 -17.99 3.58 -9.21
C ALA A 58 -16.95 4.61 -8.74
N SER A 59 -17.40 5.84 -8.45
CA SER A 59 -16.53 6.94 -8.03
C SER A 59 -15.77 6.64 -6.73
N GLU A 60 -16.33 5.83 -5.83
CA GLU A 60 -15.68 5.43 -4.57
C GLU A 60 -14.44 4.54 -4.82
N SER A 61 -14.50 3.66 -5.82
CA SER A 61 -13.40 2.74 -6.16
C SER A 61 -12.18 3.50 -6.69
N ILE A 62 -12.41 4.56 -7.46
CA ILE A 62 -11.33 5.35 -8.09
C ILE A 62 -10.49 6.06 -7.02
N VAL A 63 -11.13 6.57 -5.96
CA VAL A 63 -10.44 7.21 -4.83
C VAL A 63 -9.63 6.19 -4.02
N LEU A 64 -10.02 4.91 -4.01
CA LEU A 64 -9.28 3.86 -3.31
C LEU A 64 -8.01 3.42 -4.04
N ILE A 65 -7.92 3.54 -5.37
CA ILE A 65 -6.78 3.04 -6.18
C ILE A 65 -5.39 3.60 -5.76
N PRO A 66 -5.22 4.88 -5.40
CA PRO A 66 -3.92 5.41 -4.98
C PRO A 66 -3.42 4.86 -3.63
N LEU A 67 -4.34 4.35 -2.78
CA LEU A 67 -4.01 3.86 -1.45
C LEU A 67 -3.13 2.58 -1.47
N PRO A 68 -3.47 1.51 -2.21
CA PRO A 68 -2.58 0.35 -2.39
C PRO A 68 -1.29 0.71 -3.13
N THR A 69 -1.30 1.68 -4.04
CA THR A 69 -0.08 2.14 -4.73
C THR A 69 0.94 2.71 -3.74
N ARG A 70 0.48 3.49 -2.75
CA ARG A 70 1.36 4.00 -1.70
C ARG A 70 1.99 2.86 -0.90
N SER A 71 1.23 1.82 -0.60
CA SER A 71 1.72 0.61 0.08
C SER A 71 2.72 -0.17 -0.79
N MET A 72 2.47 -0.30 -2.10
CA MET A 72 3.42 -0.90 -3.05
C MET A 72 4.76 -0.16 -3.08
N LEU A 73 4.75 1.18 -3.01
CA LEU A 73 5.99 1.97 -2.95
C LEU A 73 6.81 1.69 -1.68
N LEU A 74 6.12 1.49 -0.55
CA LEU A 74 6.75 1.07 0.71
C LEU A 74 7.31 -0.34 0.61
N MET A 75 6.57 -1.28 -0.01
CA MET A 75 7.00 -2.66 -0.22
C MET A 75 8.30 -2.73 -1.04
N ILE A 76 8.41 -1.94 -2.12
CA ILE A 76 9.62 -1.91 -2.96
C ILE A 76 10.83 -1.37 -2.20
N SER A 77 10.63 -0.45 -1.25
CA SER A 77 11.71 0.08 -0.42
C SER A 77 12.03 -0.79 0.80
N ALA A 78 11.21 -1.80 1.12
CA ALA A 78 11.38 -2.61 2.31
C ALA A 78 12.65 -3.46 2.21
N HIS A 79 13.50 -3.37 3.23
CA HIS A 79 14.72 -4.16 3.34
C HIS A 79 14.57 -5.35 4.32
N ASP A 80 13.64 -5.24 5.26
CA ASP A 80 13.36 -6.26 6.26
C ASP A 80 12.05 -7.03 5.93
N SER A 81 11.97 -8.31 6.30
CA SER A 81 10.79 -9.15 6.02
C SER A 81 9.54 -8.63 6.74
N ILE A 82 9.70 -8.08 7.94
CA ILE A 82 8.61 -7.47 8.73
C ILE A 82 8.12 -6.19 8.04
N ALA A 83 9.03 -5.37 7.51
CA ALA A 83 8.68 -4.16 6.76
C ALA A 83 7.91 -4.51 5.48
N MET A 84 8.33 -5.59 4.79
CA MET A 84 7.67 -6.10 3.60
C MET A 84 6.25 -6.61 3.93
N TYR A 85 6.10 -7.41 4.99
CA TYR A 85 4.80 -7.88 5.47
C TYR A 85 3.84 -6.72 5.79
N LEU A 86 4.33 -5.73 6.55
CA LEU A 86 3.55 -4.56 6.93
C LEU A 86 3.15 -3.68 5.73
N ALA A 87 3.89 -3.75 4.62
CA ALA A 87 3.53 -3.08 3.38
C ALA A 87 2.51 -3.86 2.55
N ILE A 88 2.52 -5.20 2.60
CA ILE A 88 1.61 -6.08 1.85
C ILE A 88 0.20 -6.06 2.43
N GLU A 89 0.05 -6.09 3.75
CA GLU A 89 -1.26 -6.08 4.43
C GLU A 89 -2.19 -4.91 4.03
N PRO A 90 -1.76 -3.63 4.09
CA PRO A 90 -2.61 -2.53 3.67
C PRO A 90 -2.89 -2.54 2.15
N GLN A 91 -1.96 -3.05 1.34
CA GLN A 91 -2.17 -3.22 -0.10
C GLN A 91 -3.28 -4.25 -0.38
N SER A 92 -3.24 -5.39 0.31
CA SER A 92 -4.21 -6.48 0.13
C SER A 92 -5.61 -6.07 0.59
N LEU A 93 -5.72 -5.37 1.73
CA LEU A 93 -6.99 -4.89 2.27
C LEU A 93 -7.68 -3.92 1.30
N CYS A 94 -6.93 -3.01 0.67
CA CYS A 94 -7.48 -2.12 -0.36
C CYS A 94 -8.03 -2.91 -1.55
N PHE A 95 -7.31 -3.93 -2.02
CA PHE A 95 -7.77 -4.77 -3.13
C PHE A 95 -9.00 -5.60 -2.77
N TYR A 96 -9.15 -6.07 -1.53
CA TYR A 96 -10.36 -6.76 -1.09
C TYR A 96 -11.58 -5.84 -1.14
N VAL A 97 -11.42 -4.59 -0.69
CA VAL A 97 -12.51 -3.60 -0.71
C VAL A 97 -12.88 -3.26 -2.16
N ILE A 98 -11.90 -3.07 -3.05
CA ILE A 98 -12.15 -2.80 -4.47
C ILE A 98 -12.87 -3.98 -5.13
N ALA A 99 -12.47 -5.22 -4.85
CA ALA A 99 -13.11 -6.43 -5.39
C ALA A 99 -14.57 -6.60 -4.94
N ALA A 100 -14.87 -6.20 -3.70
CA ALA A 100 -16.21 -6.23 -3.11
C ALA A 100 -17.04 -4.96 -3.40
N SER A 101 -16.53 -4.00 -4.17
CA SER A 101 -17.14 -2.68 -4.27
C SER A 101 -18.51 -2.69 -4.97
N LYS A 102 -18.81 -3.67 -5.81
CA LYS A 102 -20.10 -3.76 -6.52
C LYS A 102 -21.15 -4.49 -5.67
N ARG A 103 -21.64 -3.80 -4.63
CA ARG A 103 -22.60 -4.35 -3.63
C ARG A 103 -23.89 -4.92 -4.21
N LYS A 104 -24.34 -4.44 -5.38
CA LYS A 104 -25.57 -4.92 -6.04
C LYS A 104 -25.38 -6.27 -6.76
N SER A 105 -24.16 -6.80 -6.83
CA SER A 105 -23.84 -8.06 -7.50
C SER A 105 -23.32 -9.07 -6.50
N GLU A 106 -24.08 -10.16 -6.33
CA GLU A 106 -23.69 -11.30 -5.48
C GLU A 106 -22.31 -11.85 -5.84
N PHE A 107 -21.98 -11.90 -7.14
CA PHE A 107 -20.67 -12.36 -7.62
C PHE A 107 -19.51 -11.48 -7.15
N SER A 108 -19.68 -10.17 -7.04
CA SER A 108 -18.63 -9.25 -6.55
C SER A 108 -18.42 -9.42 -5.06
N THR A 109 -19.50 -9.57 -4.29
CA THR A 109 -19.42 -9.81 -2.85
C THR A 109 -18.78 -11.16 -2.53
N GLU A 110 -19.12 -12.22 -3.29
CA GLU A 110 -18.52 -13.54 -3.14
C GLU A 110 -17.04 -13.56 -3.59
N ALA A 111 -16.70 -12.86 -4.67
CA ALA A 111 -15.30 -12.71 -5.08
C ALA A 111 -14.49 -12.00 -3.98
N GLY A 112 -14.98 -10.88 -3.47
CA GLY A 112 -14.31 -10.12 -2.40
C GLY A 112 -14.03 -10.96 -1.15
N SER A 113 -15.01 -11.77 -0.70
CA SER A 113 -14.82 -12.65 0.46
C SER A 113 -13.81 -13.77 0.20
N LYS A 114 -13.80 -14.37 -1.01
CA LYS A 114 -12.79 -15.36 -1.41
C LYS A 114 -11.38 -14.78 -1.46
N TYR A 115 -11.24 -13.58 -2.03
CA TYR A 115 -9.95 -12.87 -2.10
C TYR A 115 -9.42 -12.53 -0.70
N LEU A 116 -10.31 -12.09 0.20
CA LEU A 116 -9.95 -11.80 1.59
C LEU A 116 -9.46 -13.05 2.32
N ILE A 117 -10.19 -14.18 2.24
CA ILE A 117 -9.81 -15.42 2.92
C ILE A 117 -8.49 -15.96 2.37
N LEU A 118 -8.34 -16.01 1.04
CA LEU A 118 -7.12 -16.51 0.40
C LEU A 118 -5.91 -15.67 0.78
N GLY A 119 -6.05 -14.35 0.80
CA GLY A 119 -4.94 -13.48 1.10
C GLY A 119 -4.63 -13.37 2.59
N ALA A 120 -5.61 -13.45 3.49
CA ALA A 120 -5.35 -13.60 4.93
C ALA A 120 -4.57 -14.89 5.24
N PHE A 121 -4.92 -15.99 4.57
CA PHE A 121 -4.19 -17.25 4.68
C PHE A 121 -2.75 -17.14 4.14
N SER A 122 -2.57 -16.58 2.95
CA SER A 122 -1.26 -16.34 2.36
C SER A 122 -0.39 -15.42 3.23
N SER A 123 -0.99 -14.41 3.85
CA SER A 123 -0.28 -13.48 4.73
C SER A 123 0.17 -14.14 6.02
N GLY A 124 -0.66 -15.02 6.59
CA GLY A 124 -0.28 -15.86 7.73
C GLY A 124 0.90 -16.79 7.43
N ILE A 125 0.95 -17.35 6.23
CA ILE A 125 2.11 -18.16 5.78
C ILE A 125 3.36 -17.29 5.65
N LEU A 126 3.23 -16.08 5.08
CA LEU A 126 4.36 -15.15 4.92
C LEU A 126 4.95 -14.74 6.26
N LEU A 127 4.11 -14.54 7.29
CA LEU A 127 4.56 -14.21 8.64
C LEU A 127 5.25 -15.40 9.32
N PHE A 128 4.82 -16.64 9.03
CA PHE A 128 5.43 -17.84 9.60
C PHE A 128 6.80 -18.19 9.00
N GLY A 129 7.07 -17.77 7.76
CA GLY A 129 8.33 -18.02 7.04
C GLY A 129 9.47 -17.12 7.49
#